data_AF-A0A5Z6V401-F1
#
_entry.id   AF-A0A5Z6V401-F1
#
_cell.length_a   1.000
_cell.length_b   1.000
_cell.length_c   1.000
_cell.angle_alpha   90.00
_cell.angle_beta   90.00
_cell.angle_gamma   90.00
#
_symmetry.space_group_name_H-M   'P 1'
#
loop_
_entity.id
_entity.type
_entity.pdbx_description
1 polymer ?
#
loop_
_entity_poly.entity_id
_entity_poly.type
_entity_poly.pdbx_seq_one_letter_code
_entity_poly.pdbx_strand_id
1 'polypeptide(L)'
;VERHIRGKWACDSCETLIQAPVPPQVIDKGIPTAGLLAQVLVAKYADHLPLYRQERMFGRAGLEIPRSTLAEWVGACGVQLQPLVDALRNTLLEHSVLHADETPVSMLAPGKKKTHKAYVWAYCTTPFADLKAAIYDFAPSRAGEHARTFLGDWRGKLVCDDYAGYKAGFGNGITEIGCMAHARRKFYDLHEANKSELAAKALEYIGGLYEIERETKDLPPDMRREIRQTKAKPLADALHQWMLAHRQKVPDGSGTAKALDYSLKRWEALTRYLDDGAVPIDNNWVENQIRPWALGRSNWLFAGSLRSGQRAAAVMTLIQSAKLNRHDPYAYLKDVLTRLPTQKNNAIDELLPHNWKPAIPNKV
;
A
#
# COMPACT_ATOMS: atom_id res chain seq x y z
N VAL A 1 -30.05 10.68 -12.31
CA VAL A 1 -29.86 12.14 -12.12
C VAL A 1 -30.61 12.54 -10.87
N GLU A 2 -29.92 13.08 -9.87
CA GLU A 2 -30.55 13.60 -8.65
C GLU A 2 -30.94 15.07 -8.88
N ARG A 3 -32.15 15.46 -8.45
CA ARG A 3 -32.64 16.85 -8.57
C ARG A 3 -32.84 17.44 -7.18
N HIS A 4 -32.05 18.46 -6.84
CA HIS A 4 -32.20 19.20 -5.59
C HIS A 4 -33.13 20.40 -5.82
N ILE A 5 -34.32 20.38 -5.20
CA ILE A 5 -35.28 21.49 -5.22
C ILE A 5 -35.15 22.26 -3.91
N ARG A 6 -34.93 23.58 -4.00
CA ARG A 6 -34.80 24.46 -2.82
C ARG A 6 -35.72 25.65 -2.98
N GLY A 7 -36.70 25.78 -2.07
CA GLY A 7 -37.55 26.95 -1.99
C GLY A 7 -36.75 28.21 -1.69
N LYS A 8 -37.22 29.35 -2.21
CA LYS A 8 -36.77 30.70 -1.85
C LYS A 8 -37.96 31.39 -1.22
N TRP A 9 -37.75 31.98 -0.05
CA TRP A 9 -38.76 32.77 0.66
C TRP A 9 -38.27 34.21 0.74
N ALA A 10 -39.14 35.16 0.43
CA ALA A 10 -38.86 36.58 0.63
C ALA A 10 -39.84 37.10 1.69
N CYS A 11 -39.35 37.90 2.63
CA CYS A 11 -40.22 38.60 3.57
C CYS A 11 -40.77 39.88 2.91
N ASP A 12 -42.09 40.01 2.82
CA ASP A 12 -42.72 41.18 2.18
C ASP A 12 -42.51 42.49 2.95
N SER A 13 -42.18 42.43 4.25
CA SER A 13 -41.99 43.62 5.10
C SER A 13 -40.56 44.14 5.14
N CYS A 14 -39.56 43.27 5.04
CA CYS A 14 -38.14 43.65 5.15
C CYS A 14 -37.29 43.19 3.95
N GLU A 15 -37.92 42.67 2.90
CA GLU A 15 -37.31 42.24 1.64
C GLU A 15 -36.18 41.20 1.79
N THR A 16 -36.10 40.55 2.95
CA THR A 16 -35.05 39.57 3.24
C THR A 16 -35.35 38.26 2.53
N LEU A 17 -34.41 37.79 1.70
CA LEU A 17 -34.49 36.51 1.00
C LEU A 17 -33.79 35.41 1.79
N ILE A 18 -34.54 34.36 2.13
CA ILE A 18 -34.05 33.16 2.82
C ILE A 18 -34.15 31.97 1.88
N GLN A 19 -33.06 31.21 1.77
CA GLN A 19 -33.00 29.96 1.01
C GLN A 19 -32.19 28.93 1.80
N ALA A 20 -32.63 27.67 1.79
CA ALA A 20 -31.85 26.59 2.39
C ALA A 20 -30.45 26.51 1.73
N PRO A 21 -29.36 26.43 2.52
CA PRO A 21 -28.01 26.32 1.96
C PRO A 21 -27.87 25.05 1.13
N VAL A 22 -26.98 25.08 0.13
CA VAL A 22 -26.59 23.84 -0.57
C VAL A 22 -25.87 22.97 0.44
N PRO A 23 -26.23 21.68 0.60
CA PRO A 23 -25.43 20.76 1.40
C PRO A 23 -23.97 20.78 0.93
N PRO A 24 -22.98 20.88 1.83
CA PRO A 24 -21.57 20.88 1.44
C PRO A 24 -21.21 19.63 0.61
N GLN A 25 -20.39 19.82 -0.41
CA GLN A 25 -19.92 18.76 -1.31
C GLN A 25 -18.40 18.83 -1.44
N VAL A 26 -17.77 17.69 -1.75
CA VAL A 26 -16.30 17.59 -1.92
C VAL A 26 -15.79 18.52 -3.01
N ILE A 27 -16.60 18.71 -4.06
CA ILE A 27 -16.38 19.72 -5.09
C ILE A 27 -17.47 20.77 -4.90
N ASP A 28 -17.12 21.95 -4.40
CA ASP A 28 -18.09 23.02 -4.18
C ASP A 28 -18.80 23.38 -5.49
N LYS A 29 -20.15 23.45 -5.43
CA LYS A 29 -21.03 23.65 -6.60
C LYS A 29 -20.77 22.66 -7.75
N GLY A 30 -20.19 21.51 -7.45
CA GLY A 30 -19.93 20.45 -8.41
C GLY A 30 -21.22 19.86 -8.97
N ILE A 31 -21.19 19.50 -10.25
CA ILE A 31 -22.23 18.68 -10.87
C ILE A 31 -22.28 17.24 -10.30
N PRO A 32 -21.16 16.56 -10.00
CA PRO A 32 -21.22 15.15 -9.64
C PRO A 32 -21.62 14.94 -8.18
N THR A 33 -22.50 13.97 -7.94
CA THR A 33 -22.74 13.47 -6.59
C THR A 33 -21.54 12.68 -6.07
N ALA A 34 -21.44 12.50 -4.75
CA ALA A 34 -20.41 11.65 -4.15
C ALA A 34 -20.42 10.22 -4.71
N GLY A 35 -21.60 9.70 -5.09
CA GLY A 35 -21.74 8.40 -5.73
C GLY A 35 -21.09 8.34 -7.12
N LEU A 36 -21.26 9.38 -7.95
CA LEU A 36 -20.60 9.45 -9.27
C LEU A 36 -19.08 9.59 -9.10
N LEU A 37 -18.62 10.43 -8.17
CA LEU A 37 -17.20 10.57 -7.86
C LEU A 37 -16.59 9.24 -7.42
N ALA A 38 -17.21 8.54 -6.47
CA ALA A 38 -16.76 7.24 -5.99
C ALA A 38 -16.68 6.22 -7.13
N GLN A 39 -17.69 6.16 -8.01
CA GLN A 39 -17.68 5.25 -9.16
C GLN A 39 -16.52 5.54 -10.11
N VAL A 40 -16.26 6.82 -10.45
CA VAL A 40 -15.15 7.19 -11.32
C VAL A 40 -13.80 6.79 -10.71
N LEU A 41 -13.63 7.02 -9.40
CA LEU A 41 -12.41 6.67 -8.67
C LEU A 41 -12.19 5.16 -8.59
N VAL A 42 -13.20 4.39 -8.15
CA VAL A 42 -13.11 2.93 -8.05
C VAL A 42 -12.84 2.32 -9.42
N ALA A 43 -13.61 2.70 -10.45
CA ALA A 43 -13.40 2.21 -11.81
C ALA A 43 -11.98 2.51 -12.30
N LYS A 44 -11.47 3.72 -12.04
CA LYS A 44 -10.13 4.12 -12.48
C LYS A 44 -9.02 3.34 -11.77
N TYR A 45 -9.13 3.19 -10.47
CA TYR A 45 -8.03 2.77 -9.61
C TYR A 45 -8.13 1.31 -9.18
N ALA A 46 -9.31 0.87 -8.72
CA ALA A 46 -9.55 -0.51 -8.33
C ALA A 46 -9.71 -1.44 -9.55
N ASP A 47 -10.38 -0.97 -10.61
CA ASP A 47 -10.69 -1.79 -11.79
C ASP A 47 -9.78 -1.47 -13.00
N HIS A 48 -8.83 -0.55 -12.79
CA HIS A 48 -7.84 -0.13 -13.79
C HIS A 48 -8.45 0.37 -15.11
N LEU A 49 -9.64 1.01 -15.06
CA LEU A 49 -10.36 1.52 -16.22
C LEU A 49 -9.98 2.97 -16.53
N PRO A 50 -9.21 3.26 -17.60
CA PRO A 50 -8.79 4.62 -17.92
C PRO A 50 -9.96 5.56 -18.23
N LEU A 51 -9.79 6.85 -17.95
CA LEU A 51 -10.86 7.85 -18.05
C LEU A 51 -11.46 7.98 -19.45
N TYR A 52 -10.68 7.80 -20.52
CA TYR A 52 -11.23 7.83 -21.89
C TYR A 52 -12.15 6.63 -22.19
N ARG A 53 -11.99 5.51 -21.47
CA ARG A 53 -12.94 4.39 -21.57
C ARG A 53 -14.20 4.70 -20.78
N GLN A 54 -14.06 5.32 -19.61
CA GLN A 54 -15.20 5.77 -18.80
C GLN A 54 -16.04 6.83 -19.53
N GLU A 55 -15.40 7.82 -20.15
CA GLU A 55 -16.05 8.83 -21.02
C GLU A 55 -16.94 8.16 -22.08
N ARG A 56 -16.41 7.18 -22.83
CA ARG A 56 -17.19 6.41 -23.81
C ARG A 56 -18.32 5.59 -23.18
N MET A 57 -18.14 5.09 -21.96
CA MET A 57 -19.20 4.36 -21.24
C MET A 57 -20.34 5.28 -20.85
N PHE A 58 -20.04 6.46 -20.31
CA PHE A 58 -21.07 7.46 -20.00
C PHE A 58 -21.78 7.96 -21.26
N GLY A 59 -21.03 8.19 -22.35
CA GLY A 59 -21.63 8.57 -23.64
C GLY A 59 -22.64 7.54 -24.16
N ARG A 60 -22.36 6.24 -24.04
CA ARG A 60 -23.33 5.18 -24.37
C ARG A 60 -24.58 5.18 -23.48
N ALA A 61 -24.47 5.70 -22.26
CA ALA A 61 -25.59 5.89 -21.35
C ALA A 61 -26.32 7.25 -21.55
N GLY A 62 -25.98 8.00 -22.62
CA GLY A 62 -26.56 9.31 -22.91
C GLY A 62 -26.02 10.45 -22.04
N LEU A 63 -24.90 10.24 -21.34
CA LEU A 63 -24.26 11.23 -20.48
C LEU A 63 -22.88 11.59 -21.03
N GLU A 64 -22.79 12.68 -21.80
CA GLU A 64 -21.50 13.14 -22.31
C GLU A 64 -20.71 13.86 -21.21
N ILE A 65 -19.76 13.15 -20.60
CA ILE A 65 -18.85 13.70 -19.59
C ILE A 65 -17.44 13.74 -20.17
N PRO A 66 -16.89 14.92 -20.51
CA PRO A 66 -15.57 15.04 -21.08
C PRO A 66 -14.49 14.43 -20.17
N ARG A 67 -13.47 13.82 -20.78
CA ARG A 67 -12.31 13.26 -20.06
C ARG A 67 -11.60 14.30 -19.20
N SER A 68 -11.56 15.56 -19.63
CA SER A 68 -10.99 16.68 -18.85
C SER A 68 -11.74 16.87 -17.53
N THR A 69 -13.09 16.87 -17.58
CA THR A 69 -13.95 16.96 -16.41
C THR A 69 -13.75 15.77 -15.47
N LEU A 70 -13.70 14.55 -16.00
CA LEU A 70 -13.37 13.36 -15.19
C LEU A 70 -11.99 13.48 -14.51
N ALA A 71 -11.00 13.99 -15.23
CA ALA A 71 -9.65 14.16 -14.69
C ALA A 71 -9.60 15.25 -13.59
N GLU A 72 -10.35 16.33 -13.76
CA GLU A 72 -10.51 17.39 -12.76
C GLU A 72 -11.15 16.84 -11.48
N TRP A 73 -12.24 16.07 -11.61
CA TRP A 73 -12.92 15.44 -10.47
C TRP A 73 -12.01 14.48 -9.70
N VAL A 74 -11.27 13.63 -10.41
CA VAL A 74 -10.26 12.74 -9.80
C VAL A 74 -9.21 13.57 -9.06
N GLY A 75 -8.77 14.66 -9.67
CA GLY A 75 -7.78 15.56 -9.09
C GLY A 75 -8.27 16.23 -7.80
N ALA A 76 -9.50 16.74 -7.80
CA ALA A 76 -10.13 17.36 -6.64
C ALA A 76 -10.33 16.36 -5.50
N CYS A 77 -10.87 15.17 -5.80
CA CYS A 77 -11.05 14.12 -4.78
C CYS A 77 -9.71 13.71 -4.15
N GLY A 78 -8.66 13.53 -4.95
CA GLY A 78 -7.35 13.17 -4.42
C GLY A 78 -6.77 14.21 -3.46
N VAL A 79 -7.05 15.51 -3.65
CA VAL A 79 -6.65 16.55 -2.70
C VAL A 79 -7.49 16.45 -1.42
N GLN A 80 -8.81 16.34 -1.57
CA GLN A 80 -9.72 16.34 -0.43
C GLN A 80 -9.52 15.12 0.48
N LEU A 81 -9.12 13.98 -0.09
CA LEU A 81 -8.84 12.75 0.66
C LEU A 81 -7.50 12.75 1.41
N GLN A 82 -6.60 13.71 1.15
CA GLN A 82 -5.26 13.72 1.74
C GLN A 82 -5.25 13.76 3.28
N PRO A 83 -6.08 14.59 3.97
CA PRO A 83 -6.11 14.61 5.44
C PRO A 83 -6.46 13.26 6.06
N LEU A 84 -7.31 12.46 5.38
CA LEU A 84 -7.65 11.11 5.83
C LEU A 84 -6.48 10.12 5.64
N VAL A 85 -5.69 10.30 4.58
CA VAL A 85 -4.46 9.53 4.35
C VAL A 85 -3.39 9.89 5.38
N ASP A 86 -3.27 11.17 5.73
CA ASP A 86 -2.34 11.64 6.76
C ASP A 86 -2.71 11.08 8.14
N ALA A 87 -4.00 11.07 8.49
CA ALA A 87 -4.51 10.42 9.69
C ALA A 87 -4.20 8.91 9.70
N LEU A 88 -4.45 8.21 8.59
CA LEU A 88 -4.12 6.79 8.46
C LEU A 88 -2.62 6.53 8.63
N ARG A 89 -1.77 7.42 8.10
CA ARG A 89 -0.30 7.35 8.27
C ARG A 89 0.08 7.47 9.73
N ASN A 90 -0.50 8.43 10.46
CA ASN A 90 -0.22 8.59 11.88
C ASN A 90 -0.59 7.33 12.66
N THR A 91 -1.78 6.75 12.40
CA THR A 91 -2.18 5.47 13.02
C THR A 91 -1.23 4.34 12.64
N LEU A 92 -0.82 4.25 11.38
CA LEU A 92 0.09 3.21 10.89
C LEU A 92 1.45 3.27 11.60
N LEU A 93 1.97 4.47 11.87
CA LEU A 93 3.25 4.67 12.56
C LEU A 93 3.20 4.37 14.07
N GLU A 94 2.02 4.15 14.66
CA GLU A 94 1.91 3.67 16.04
C GLU A 94 2.27 2.18 16.17
N HIS A 95 2.27 1.43 15.06
CA HIS A 95 2.60 0.02 15.07
C HIS A 95 4.11 -0.22 15.12
N SER A 96 4.50 -1.26 15.88
CA SER A 96 5.91 -1.60 16.12
C SER A 96 6.56 -2.35 14.95
N VAL A 97 5.78 -2.94 14.04
CA VAL A 97 6.27 -3.69 12.87
C VAL A 97 5.54 -3.23 11.64
N LEU A 98 6.30 -2.82 10.62
CA LEU A 98 5.79 -2.36 9.34
C LEU A 98 6.52 -3.06 8.20
N HIS A 99 5.83 -3.25 7.08
CA HIS A 99 6.45 -3.58 5.82
C HIS A 99 6.75 -2.33 5.00
N ALA A 100 7.81 -2.37 4.20
CA ALA A 100 8.06 -1.41 3.14
C ALA A 100 8.55 -2.10 1.87
N ASP A 101 8.07 -1.63 0.73
CA ASP A 101 8.56 -2.00 -0.60
C ASP A 101 8.22 -0.89 -1.60
N GLU A 102 8.80 -0.94 -2.79
CA GLU A 102 8.61 0.08 -3.79
C GLU A 102 8.58 -0.46 -5.22
N THR A 103 7.76 0.17 -6.06
CA THR A 103 7.62 -0.24 -7.45
C THR A 103 7.77 0.94 -8.41
N PRO A 104 8.46 0.76 -9.56
CA PRO A 104 8.66 1.86 -10.50
C PRO A 104 7.38 2.19 -11.26
N VAL A 105 7.13 3.47 -11.51
CA VAL A 105 6.01 3.95 -12.31
C VAL A 105 6.50 5.02 -13.29
N SER A 106 5.94 5.01 -14.50
CA SER A 106 6.23 6.06 -15.48
C SER A 106 5.51 7.35 -15.10
N MET A 107 6.21 8.47 -15.12
CA MET A 107 5.63 9.81 -14.98
C MET A 107 6.03 10.65 -16.19
N LEU A 108 5.16 11.52 -16.72
CA LEU A 108 5.58 12.41 -17.80
C LEU A 108 6.68 13.36 -17.35
N ALA A 109 7.62 13.63 -18.25
CA ALA A 109 8.57 14.74 -18.14
C ALA A 109 8.20 15.81 -19.18
N PRO A 110 7.38 16.82 -18.81
CA PRO A 110 6.95 17.87 -19.72
C PRO A 110 8.14 18.53 -20.46
N GLY A 111 7.95 18.80 -21.74
CA GLY A 111 9.00 19.37 -22.61
C GLY A 111 10.04 18.37 -23.12
N LYS A 112 10.15 17.16 -22.54
CA LYS A 112 11.18 16.18 -22.92
C LYS A 112 10.71 15.06 -23.87
N LYS A 113 9.41 15.02 -24.23
CA LYS A 113 8.75 13.94 -25.01
C LYS A 113 9.09 12.52 -24.50
N LYS A 114 9.39 12.39 -23.22
CA LYS A 114 9.80 11.15 -22.54
C LYS A 114 9.08 11.04 -21.20
N THR A 115 9.11 9.85 -20.64
CA THR A 115 8.74 9.61 -19.25
C THR A 115 9.98 9.65 -18.35
N HIS A 116 9.76 10.05 -17.11
CA HIS A 116 10.67 9.94 -15.98
C HIS A 116 10.28 8.72 -15.13
N LYS A 117 11.28 8.03 -14.59
CA LYS A 117 11.07 6.87 -13.72
C LYS A 117 10.82 7.34 -12.28
N ALA A 118 9.55 7.43 -11.92
CA ALA A 118 9.08 7.68 -10.56
C ALA A 118 8.84 6.35 -9.82
N TYR A 119 8.49 6.43 -8.54
CA TYR A 119 8.28 5.25 -7.70
C TYR A 119 7.05 5.44 -6.81
N VAL A 120 6.34 4.34 -6.59
CA VAL A 120 5.35 4.23 -5.53
C VAL A 120 5.99 3.42 -4.42
N TRP A 121 6.14 4.04 -3.25
CA TRP A 121 6.54 3.40 -2.02
C TRP A 121 5.28 2.93 -1.30
N ALA A 122 5.26 1.68 -0.86
CA ALA A 122 4.15 1.11 -0.12
C ALA A 122 4.60 0.79 1.31
N TYR A 123 3.76 1.16 2.27
CA TYR A 123 3.92 0.83 3.67
C TYR A 123 2.65 0.16 4.16
N CYS A 124 2.76 -0.97 4.83
CA CYS A 124 1.58 -1.62 5.41
C CYS A 124 1.89 -2.26 6.75
N THR A 125 0.84 -2.44 7.55
CA THR A 125 0.90 -3.25 8.75
C THR A 125 1.09 -4.72 8.40
N THR A 126 1.57 -5.52 9.35
CA THR A 126 1.75 -6.96 9.15
C THR A 126 0.40 -7.68 9.08
N PRO A 127 0.34 -8.91 8.52
CA PRO A 127 -0.87 -9.74 8.59
C PRO A 127 -1.37 -9.97 10.02
N PHE A 128 -0.47 -9.90 11.01
CA PHE A 128 -0.75 -10.15 12.43
C PHE A 128 -1.29 -8.93 13.19
N ALA A 129 -1.10 -7.71 12.68
CA ALA A 129 -1.55 -6.49 13.33
C ALA A 129 -3.08 -6.34 13.23
N ASP A 130 -3.73 -5.80 14.27
CA ASP A 130 -5.19 -5.56 14.24
C ASP A 130 -5.57 -4.52 13.18
N LEU A 131 -4.78 -3.44 13.07
CA LEU A 131 -4.93 -2.46 12.00
C LEU A 131 -4.61 -3.11 10.66
N LYS A 132 -5.57 -3.10 9.73
CA LYS A 132 -5.36 -3.51 8.33
C LYS A 132 -5.25 -2.28 7.45
N ALA A 133 -4.03 -1.85 7.13
CA ALA A 133 -3.80 -0.64 6.35
C ALA A 133 -2.64 -0.81 5.36
N ALA A 134 -2.79 -0.19 4.18
CA ALA A 134 -1.74 -0.04 3.18
C ALA A 134 -1.75 1.40 2.67
N ILE A 135 -0.60 2.06 2.76
CA ILE A 135 -0.40 3.45 2.36
C ILE A 135 0.62 3.50 1.23
N TYR A 136 0.31 4.30 0.22
CA TYR A 136 1.20 4.57 -0.90
C TYR A 136 1.70 6.00 -0.85
N ASP A 137 3.00 6.17 -1.04
CA ASP A 137 3.64 7.45 -1.23
C ASP A 137 4.27 7.50 -2.64
N PHE A 138 3.91 8.52 -3.42
CA PHE A 138 4.40 8.68 -4.79
C PHE A 138 5.57 9.64 -4.80
N ALA A 139 6.74 9.14 -5.19
CA ALA A 139 7.99 9.87 -5.18
C ALA A 139 8.60 10.01 -6.58
N PRO A 140 9.33 11.11 -6.86
CA PRO A 140 10.01 11.30 -8.13
C PRO A 140 11.25 10.40 -8.30
N SER A 141 11.71 9.68 -7.28
CA SER A 141 12.88 8.79 -7.40
C SER A 141 12.80 7.62 -6.42
N ARG A 142 13.74 6.66 -6.55
CA ARG A 142 13.92 5.56 -5.59
C ARG A 142 14.83 5.95 -4.42
N ALA A 143 15.15 7.23 -4.25
CA ALA A 143 16.07 7.64 -3.19
C ALA A 143 15.52 7.27 -1.82
N GLY A 144 16.35 6.68 -0.96
CA GLY A 144 15.97 6.30 0.40
C GLY A 144 15.50 7.47 1.29
N GLU A 145 15.73 8.72 0.85
CA GLU A 145 15.17 9.91 1.48
C GLU A 145 13.64 9.87 1.56
N HIS A 146 12.96 9.35 0.54
CA HIS A 146 11.48 9.27 0.55
C HIS A 146 10.99 8.35 1.67
N ALA A 147 11.64 7.20 1.87
CA ALA A 147 11.35 6.31 2.98
C ALA A 147 11.64 6.94 4.34
N ARG A 148 12.75 7.68 4.47
CA ARG A 148 13.07 8.38 5.73
C ARG A 148 12.08 9.51 6.02
N THR A 149 11.66 10.27 5.01
CA THR A 149 10.65 11.32 5.16
C THR A 149 9.30 10.71 5.56
N PHE A 150 8.91 9.60 4.95
CA PHE A 150 7.68 8.90 5.30
C PHE A 150 7.71 8.34 6.73
N LEU A 151 8.82 7.71 7.15
CA LEU A 151 8.92 7.08 8.48
C LEU A 151 9.24 8.09 9.60
N GLY A 152 9.91 9.20 9.29
CA GLY A 152 10.27 10.25 10.23
C GLY A 152 11.02 9.71 11.46
N ASP A 153 10.45 9.96 12.63
CA ASP A 153 11.01 9.55 13.92
C ASP A 153 10.60 8.15 14.39
N TRP A 154 9.93 7.37 13.54
CA TRP A 154 9.57 5.99 13.87
C TRP A 154 10.81 5.10 14.07
N ARG A 155 10.79 4.26 15.11
CA ARG A 155 11.90 3.39 15.55
C ARG A 155 11.46 1.93 15.75
N GLY A 156 10.60 1.43 14.88
CA GLY A 156 10.13 0.04 14.94
C GLY A 156 10.94 -0.93 14.08
N LYS A 157 10.34 -2.07 13.77
CA LYS A 157 10.91 -3.17 12.97
C LYS A 157 10.40 -3.08 11.54
N LEU A 158 11.28 -2.79 10.59
CA LEU A 158 10.92 -2.64 9.18
C LEU A 158 11.24 -3.92 8.41
N VAL A 159 10.20 -4.58 7.91
CA VAL A 159 10.30 -5.72 7.01
C VAL A 159 10.49 -5.19 5.60
N CYS A 160 11.65 -5.48 4.99
CA CYS A 160 11.96 -5.04 3.63
C CYS A 160 12.94 -6.01 2.94
N ASP A 161 13.23 -5.76 1.66
CA ASP A 161 14.30 -6.45 0.94
C ASP A 161 15.70 -5.92 1.37
N ASP A 162 16.76 -6.21 0.61
CA ASP A 162 18.12 -5.66 0.88
C ASP A 162 18.35 -4.31 0.17
N TYR A 163 17.30 -3.55 -0.13
CA TYR A 163 17.49 -2.33 -0.86
C TYR A 163 18.26 -1.29 -0.03
N ALA A 164 19.36 -0.79 -0.61
CA ALA A 164 20.24 0.17 0.06
C ALA A 164 19.53 1.47 0.50
N GLY A 165 18.38 1.80 -0.10
CA GLY A 165 17.57 2.96 0.29
C GLY A 165 17.11 2.94 1.75
N TYR A 166 16.92 1.75 2.34
CA TYR A 166 16.47 1.62 3.73
C TYR A 166 17.61 1.70 4.75
N LYS A 167 18.87 1.45 4.34
CA LYS A 167 20.01 1.28 5.26
C LYS A 167 20.29 2.48 6.15
N ALA A 168 20.11 3.70 5.62
CA ALA A 168 20.25 4.92 6.40
C ALA A 168 19.22 5.03 7.54
N GLY A 169 18.03 4.45 7.37
CA GLY A 169 17.01 4.38 8.44
C GLY A 169 17.43 3.44 9.58
N PHE A 170 18.14 2.36 9.28
CA PHE A 170 18.60 1.40 10.29
C PHE A 170 19.64 2.01 11.24
N GLY A 171 20.53 2.85 10.70
CA GLY A 171 21.48 3.62 11.51
C GLY A 171 20.83 4.64 12.45
N ASN A 172 19.55 4.97 12.22
CA ASN A 172 18.78 5.92 13.03
C ASN A 172 17.81 5.22 14.00
N GLY A 173 17.97 3.92 14.25
CA GLY A 173 17.21 3.18 15.27
C GLY A 173 16.02 2.36 14.74
N ILE A 174 15.80 2.28 13.43
CA ILE A 174 14.90 1.27 12.85
C ILE A 174 15.59 -0.08 12.88
N THR A 175 14.90 -1.12 13.35
CA THR A 175 15.42 -2.49 13.29
C THR A 175 15.11 -3.12 11.94
N GLU A 176 16.13 -3.51 11.19
CA GLU A 176 15.95 -4.23 9.92
C GLU A 176 15.36 -5.63 10.16
N ILE A 177 14.32 -6.00 9.42
CA ILE A 177 13.86 -7.38 9.30
C ILE A 177 14.05 -7.82 7.85
N GLY A 178 14.84 -8.86 7.66
CA GLY A 178 15.17 -9.39 6.35
C GLY A 178 14.06 -10.25 5.75
N CYS A 179 13.87 -10.15 4.45
CA CYS A 179 12.89 -10.95 3.72
C CYS A 179 13.44 -12.33 3.29
N MET A 180 12.97 -13.42 3.92
CA MET A 180 13.35 -14.78 3.55
C MET A 180 12.95 -15.17 2.12
N ALA A 181 11.85 -14.62 1.60
CA ALA A 181 11.43 -14.88 0.22
C ALA A 181 12.48 -14.39 -0.80
N HIS A 182 13.15 -13.26 -0.52
CA HIS A 182 14.23 -12.76 -1.36
C HIS A 182 15.50 -13.62 -1.25
N ALA A 183 15.82 -14.14 -0.06
CA ALA A 183 16.90 -15.10 0.12
C ALA A 183 16.63 -16.40 -0.64
N ARG A 184 15.41 -16.94 -0.51
CA ARG A 184 14.93 -18.11 -1.25
C ARG A 184 15.05 -17.94 -2.76
N ARG A 185 14.68 -16.76 -3.29
CA ARG A 185 14.76 -16.46 -4.73
C ARG A 185 16.17 -16.64 -5.29
N LYS A 186 17.23 -16.29 -4.53
CA LYS A 186 18.62 -16.50 -4.96
C LYS A 186 18.97 -17.96 -5.19
N PHE A 187 18.51 -18.85 -4.30
CA PHE A 187 18.70 -20.29 -4.47
C PHE A 187 17.79 -20.85 -5.57
N TYR A 188 16.55 -20.37 -5.68
CA TYR A 188 15.64 -20.78 -6.74
C TYR A 188 16.20 -20.46 -8.14
N ASP A 189 16.61 -19.21 -8.36
CA ASP A 189 17.18 -18.78 -9.65
C ASP A 189 18.45 -19.56 -10.00
N LEU A 190 19.28 -19.86 -8.98
CA LEU A 190 20.46 -20.69 -9.14
C LEU A 190 20.07 -22.12 -9.57
N HIS A 191 19.14 -22.76 -8.85
CA HIS A 191 18.68 -24.10 -9.16
C HIS A 191 18.02 -24.17 -10.55
N GLU A 192 17.22 -23.18 -10.94
CA GLU A 192 16.61 -23.15 -12.27
C GLU A 192 17.64 -23.00 -13.39
N ALA A 193 18.69 -22.20 -13.16
CA ALA A 193 19.73 -21.97 -14.16
C ALA A 193 20.65 -23.17 -14.39
N ASN A 194 20.95 -23.97 -13.36
CA ASN A 194 21.99 -25.00 -13.46
C ASN A 194 21.71 -26.31 -12.70
N LYS A 195 20.49 -26.49 -12.19
CA LYS A 195 20.07 -27.66 -11.40
C LYS A 195 20.99 -27.97 -10.22
N SER A 196 21.55 -26.93 -9.60
CA SER A 196 22.41 -27.05 -8.43
C SER A 196 21.72 -27.81 -7.30
N GLU A 197 22.30 -28.95 -6.91
CA GLU A 197 21.84 -29.75 -5.76
C GLU A 197 22.01 -28.99 -4.44
N LEU A 198 23.06 -28.18 -4.33
CA LEU A 198 23.26 -27.27 -3.21
C LEU A 198 22.07 -26.30 -3.09
N ALA A 199 21.69 -25.69 -4.20
CA ALA A 199 20.55 -24.78 -4.21
C ALA A 199 19.24 -25.51 -3.85
N ALA A 200 19.02 -26.73 -4.37
CA ALA A 200 17.89 -27.57 -4.00
C ALA A 200 17.86 -27.84 -2.48
N LYS A 201 19.00 -28.20 -1.89
CA LYS A 201 19.09 -28.46 -0.45
C LYS A 201 18.79 -27.21 0.39
N ALA A 202 19.28 -26.04 -0.01
CA ALA A 202 18.93 -24.78 0.65
C ALA A 202 17.42 -24.50 0.58
N LEU A 203 16.79 -24.78 -0.57
CA LEU A 203 15.34 -24.62 -0.75
C LEU A 203 14.53 -25.59 0.14
N GLU A 204 15.01 -26.80 0.40
CA GLU A 204 14.38 -27.74 1.35
C GLU A 204 14.35 -27.16 2.77
N TYR A 205 15.49 -26.68 3.27
CA TYR A 205 15.55 -26.03 4.60
C TYR A 205 14.62 -24.83 4.70
N ILE A 206 14.65 -23.95 3.70
CA ILE A 206 13.76 -22.79 3.66
C ILE A 206 12.29 -23.23 3.57
N GLY A 207 12.00 -24.30 2.82
CA GLY A 207 10.68 -24.92 2.74
C GLY A 207 10.14 -25.35 4.10
N GLY A 208 10.98 -26.01 4.91
CA GLY A 208 10.63 -26.40 6.28
C GLY A 208 10.37 -25.21 7.21
N LEU A 209 11.11 -24.10 7.07
CA LEU A 209 10.80 -22.86 7.80
C LEU A 209 9.41 -22.33 7.44
N TYR A 210 9.06 -22.33 6.16
CA TYR A 210 7.74 -21.91 5.69
C TYR A 210 6.62 -22.88 6.09
N GLU A 211 6.91 -24.17 6.27
CA GLU A 211 5.95 -25.13 6.83
C GLU A 211 5.57 -24.77 8.26
N ILE A 212 6.56 -24.45 9.09
CA ILE A 212 6.33 -24.01 10.47
C ILE A 212 5.57 -22.68 10.51
N GLU A 213 5.86 -21.74 9.62
CA GLU A 213 5.11 -20.48 9.54
C GLU A 213 3.65 -20.69 9.11
N ARG A 214 3.36 -21.71 8.29
CA ARG A 214 1.98 -22.08 7.96
C ARG A 214 1.23 -22.64 9.17
N GLU A 215 1.89 -23.45 10.01
CA GLU A 215 1.31 -23.99 11.24
C GLU A 215 0.99 -22.88 12.28
N THR A 216 1.79 -21.82 12.31
CA THR A 216 1.71 -20.78 13.35
C THR A 216 0.98 -19.51 12.95
N LYS A 217 0.45 -19.47 11.71
CA LYS A 217 -0.12 -18.27 11.10
C LYS A 217 -1.20 -17.61 11.97
N ASP A 218 -2.15 -18.41 12.46
CA ASP A 218 -3.34 -17.93 13.19
C ASP A 218 -3.16 -17.96 14.71
N LEU A 219 -1.95 -18.24 15.20
CA LEU A 219 -1.66 -18.29 16.64
C LEU A 219 -1.35 -16.90 17.22
N PRO A 220 -1.54 -16.70 18.54
CA PRO A 220 -1.05 -15.51 19.22
C PRO A 220 0.48 -15.37 19.11
N PRO A 221 1.04 -14.14 19.20
CA PRO A 221 2.47 -13.90 19.06
C PRO A 221 3.35 -14.76 19.98
N ASP A 222 2.97 -14.96 21.24
CA ASP A 222 3.77 -15.73 22.20
C ASP A 222 3.87 -17.21 21.83
N MET A 223 2.75 -17.83 21.42
CA MET A 223 2.71 -19.22 20.95
C MET A 223 3.49 -19.39 19.64
N ARG A 224 3.35 -18.42 18.72
CA ARG A 224 4.14 -18.39 17.47
C ARG A 224 5.63 -18.36 17.78
N ARG A 225 6.05 -17.50 18.71
CA ARG A 225 7.44 -17.40 19.17
C ARG A 225 7.93 -18.71 19.79
N GLU A 226 7.16 -19.32 20.68
CA GLU A 226 7.53 -20.60 21.32
C GLU A 226 7.76 -21.72 20.29
N ILE A 227 6.86 -21.86 19.33
CA ILE A 227 7.00 -22.85 18.25
C ILE A 227 8.20 -22.53 17.36
N ARG A 228 8.44 -21.24 17.05
CA ARG A 228 9.63 -20.81 16.30
C ARG A 228 10.91 -21.18 17.03
N GLN A 229 10.99 -20.94 18.34
CA GLN A 229 12.16 -21.30 19.15
C GLN A 229 12.37 -22.82 19.23
N THR A 230 11.30 -23.60 19.31
CA THR A 230 11.40 -25.06 19.47
C THR A 230 11.65 -25.79 18.15
N LYS A 231 11.06 -25.34 17.05
CA LYS A 231 11.11 -26.01 15.74
C LYS A 231 11.94 -25.26 14.70
N ALA A 232 11.65 -23.97 14.49
CA ALA A 232 12.24 -23.21 13.37
C ALA A 232 13.68 -22.79 13.64
N LYS A 233 14.01 -22.45 14.90
CA LYS A 233 15.35 -22.01 15.30
C LYS A 233 16.42 -23.11 15.10
N PRO A 234 16.21 -24.37 15.55
CA PRO A 234 17.14 -25.46 15.21
C PRO A 234 17.31 -25.67 13.71
N LEU A 235 16.23 -25.57 12.93
CA LEU A 235 16.28 -25.72 11.48
C LEU A 235 17.05 -24.57 10.80
N ALA A 236 16.85 -23.34 11.26
CA ALA A 236 17.59 -22.17 10.80
C ALA A 236 19.08 -22.29 11.14
N ASP A 237 19.42 -22.70 12.37
CA ASP A 237 20.82 -22.87 12.78
C ASP A 237 21.52 -23.96 11.96
N ALA A 238 20.84 -25.07 11.67
CA ALA A 238 21.34 -26.11 10.78
C ALA A 238 21.58 -25.57 9.35
N LEU A 239 20.63 -24.81 8.80
CA LEU A 239 20.79 -24.13 7.51
C LEU A 239 21.99 -23.17 7.52
N HIS A 240 22.17 -22.39 8.57
CA HIS A 240 23.27 -21.43 8.69
C HIS A 240 24.63 -22.13 8.70
N GLN A 241 24.80 -23.14 9.56
CA GLN A 241 26.02 -23.94 9.64
C GLN A 241 26.32 -24.64 8.32
N TRP A 242 25.28 -25.20 7.69
CA TRP A 242 25.39 -25.83 6.38
C TRP A 242 25.87 -24.84 5.32
N MET A 243 25.30 -23.62 5.26
CA MET A 243 25.74 -22.59 4.31
C MET A 243 27.18 -22.15 4.54
N LEU A 244 27.61 -21.96 5.80
CA LEU A 244 28.99 -21.61 6.15
C LEU A 244 29.98 -22.69 5.68
N ALA A 245 29.69 -23.96 5.96
CA ALA A 245 30.54 -25.08 5.55
C ALA A 245 30.65 -25.22 4.03
N HIS A 246 29.57 -24.96 3.30
CA HIS A 246 29.60 -25.02 1.83
C HIS A 246 30.28 -23.79 1.22
N ARG A 247 30.13 -22.61 1.83
CA ARG A 247 30.74 -21.38 1.31
C ARG A 247 32.27 -21.47 1.25
N GLN A 248 32.90 -22.16 2.20
CA GLN A 248 34.35 -22.41 2.22
C GLN A 248 34.84 -23.26 1.04
N LYS A 249 33.97 -24.07 0.43
CA LYS A 249 34.29 -24.99 -0.67
C LYS A 249 33.97 -24.40 -2.04
N VAL A 250 33.31 -23.24 -2.08
CA VAL A 250 32.80 -22.62 -3.31
C VAL A 250 33.72 -21.46 -3.72
N PRO A 251 34.21 -21.44 -4.97
CA PRO A 251 35.02 -20.33 -5.46
C PRO A 251 34.29 -18.99 -5.43
N ASP A 252 35.04 -17.94 -5.10
CA ASP A 252 34.53 -16.57 -5.09
C ASP A 252 34.01 -16.14 -6.47
N GLY A 253 33.03 -15.23 -6.47
CA GLY A 253 32.42 -14.69 -7.69
C GLY A 253 31.44 -15.62 -8.41
N SER A 254 31.40 -16.92 -8.07
CA SER A 254 30.44 -17.87 -8.62
C SER A 254 28.99 -17.54 -8.27
N GLY A 255 28.03 -18.02 -9.07
CA GLY A 255 26.59 -17.87 -8.78
C GLY A 255 26.22 -18.48 -7.41
N THR A 256 26.82 -19.62 -7.09
CA THR A 256 26.68 -20.29 -5.79
C THR A 256 27.21 -19.44 -4.63
N ALA A 257 28.41 -18.86 -4.77
CA ALA A 257 28.97 -17.97 -3.75
C ALA A 257 28.04 -16.77 -3.52
N LYS A 258 27.53 -16.16 -4.60
CA LYS A 258 26.59 -15.02 -4.52
C LYS A 258 25.29 -15.38 -3.79
N ALA A 259 24.73 -16.57 -4.04
CA ALA A 259 23.50 -17.02 -3.37
C ALA A 259 23.72 -17.28 -1.87
N LEU A 260 24.83 -17.94 -1.50
CA LEU A 260 25.22 -18.16 -0.11
C LEU A 260 25.51 -16.83 0.60
N ASP A 261 26.32 -15.96 -0.01
CA ASP A 261 26.74 -14.69 0.56
C ASP A 261 25.56 -13.74 0.82
N TYR A 262 24.51 -13.78 -0.02
CA TYR A 262 23.32 -12.99 0.21
C TYR A 262 22.68 -13.31 1.57
N SER A 263 22.51 -14.60 1.87
CA SER A 263 21.86 -15.04 3.10
C SER A 263 22.80 -14.91 4.30
N LEU A 264 24.07 -15.30 4.15
CA LEU A 264 25.07 -15.25 5.23
C LEU A 264 25.31 -13.82 5.73
N LYS A 265 25.45 -12.84 4.82
CA LYS A 265 25.69 -11.43 5.20
C LYS A 265 24.51 -10.78 5.93
N ARG A 266 23.31 -11.33 5.79
CA ARG A 266 22.06 -10.79 6.35
C ARG A 266 21.42 -11.74 7.35
N TRP A 267 22.16 -12.75 7.82
CA TRP A 267 21.57 -13.86 8.57
C TRP A 267 20.84 -13.38 9.83
N GLU A 268 21.42 -12.41 10.55
CA GLU A 268 20.78 -11.79 11.71
C GLU A 268 19.42 -11.18 11.33
N ALA A 269 19.37 -10.30 10.33
CA ALA A 269 18.13 -9.69 9.85
C ALA A 269 17.10 -10.74 9.38
N LEU A 270 17.55 -11.80 8.71
CA LEU A 270 16.72 -12.90 8.21
C LEU A 270 16.18 -13.81 9.32
N THR A 271 16.74 -13.78 10.53
CA THR A 271 16.36 -14.67 11.64
C THR A 271 15.74 -13.96 12.83
N ARG A 272 15.75 -12.61 12.90
CA ARG A 272 15.06 -11.83 13.94
C ARG A 272 13.58 -12.18 14.13
N TYR A 273 12.90 -12.65 13.07
CA TYR A 273 11.49 -13.08 13.18
C TYR A 273 11.31 -14.29 14.11
N LEU A 274 12.33 -15.11 14.33
CA LEU A 274 12.28 -16.26 15.23
C LEU A 274 12.05 -15.85 16.68
N ASP A 275 12.54 -14.66 17.05
CA ASP A 275 12.53 -14.16 18.43
C ASP A 275 11.30 -13.30 18.75
N ASP A 276 10.54 -12.88 17.73
CA ASP A 276 9.37 -12.02 17.87
C ASP A 276 8.19 -12.54 17.03
N GLY A 277 7.15 -13.00 17.73
CA GLY A 277 5.91 -13.49 17.12
C GLY A 277 5.18 -12.46 16.26
N ALA A 278 5.33 -11.16 16.50
CA ALA A 278 4.66 -10.11 15.70
C ALA A 278 5.35 -9.87 14.33
N VAL A 279 6.55 -10.42 14.15
CA VAL A 279 7.35 -10.23 12.93
C VAL A 279 7.08 -11.38 11.94
N PRO A 280 6.75 -11.08 10.68
CA PRO A 280 6.64 -12.07 9.62
C PRO A 280 8.01 -12.47 9.07
N ILE A 281 8.09 -13.70 8.54
CA ILE A 281 9.29 -14.27 7.91
C ILE A 281 9.72 -13.56 6.62
N ASP A 282 8.79 -12.89 5.93
CA ASP A 282 9.06 -12.25 4.65
C ASP A 282 8.22 -11.00 4.38
N ASN A 283 8.51 -10.36 3.25
CA ASN A 283 7.90 -9.13 2.78
C ASN A 283 6.81 -9.35 1.71
N ASN A 284 6.37 -10.59 1.46
CA ASN A 284 5.39 -10.87 0.40
C ASN A 284 4.05 -10.18 0.64
N TRP A 285 3.74 -9.86 1.91
CA TRP A 285 2.52 -9.15 2.27
C TRP A 285 2.40 -7.78 1.61
N VAL A 286 3.46 -6.97 1.62
CA VAL A 286 3.47 -5.65 0.95
C VAL A 286 3.59 -5.79 -0.57
N GLU A 287 4.33 -6.78 -1.08
CA GLU A 287 4.37 -7.08 -2.53
C GLU A 287 2.96 -7.32 -3.09
N ASN A 288 2.12 -8.03 -2.31
CA ASN A 288 0.70 -8.23 -2.66
C ASN A 288 -0.10 -6.93 -2.62
N GLN A 289 0.21 -6.00 -1.71
CA GLN A 289 -0.43 -4.66 -1.70
C GLN A 289 0.05 -3.81 -2.87
N ILE A 290 1.27 -3.98 -3.36
CA ILE A 290 1.78 -3.28 -4.54
C ILE A 290 1.16 -3.82 -5.84
N ARG A 291 0.78 -5.10 -5.89
CA ARG A 291 0.29 -5.77 -7.10
C ARG A 291 -0.80 -5.02 -7.90
N PRO A 292 -1.81 -4.36 -7.29
CA PRO A 292 -2.75 -3.50 -8.00
C PRO A 292 -2.09 -2.39 -8.83
N TRP A 293 -0.99 -1.79 -8.35
CA TRP A 293 -0.23 -0.84 -9.16
C TRP A 293 0.42 -1.52 -10.37
N ALA A 294 1.00 -2.70 -10.17
CA ALA A 294 1.63 -3.46 -11.25
C ALA A 294 0.62 -3.86 -12.33
N LEU A 295 -0.57 -4.33 -11.95
CA LEU A 295 -1.68 -4.64 -12.87
C LEU A 295 -2.21 -3.38 -13.58
N GLY A 296 -2.30 -2.27 -12.85
CA GLY A 296 -2.71 -0.98 -13.39
C GLY A 296 -1.78 -0.48 -14.50
N ARG A 297 -0.46 -0.65 -14.37
CA ARG A 297 0.52 -0.21 -15.39
C ARG A 297 0.31 -0.84 -16.77
N SER A 298 -0.36 -1.99 -16.86
CA SER A 298 -0.74 -2.59 -18.15
C SER A 298 -1.94 -1.88 -18.80
N ASN A 299 -2.68 -1.08 -18.05
CA ASN A 299 -3.89 -0.38 -18.48
C ASN A 299 -3.72 1.14 -18.62
N TRP A 300 -2.74 1.75 -17.95
CA TRP A 300 -2.40 3.16 -18.06
C TRP A 300 -0.89 3.37 -18.25
N LEU A 301 -0.52 4.36 -19.06
CA LEU A 301 0.86 4.52 -19.55
C LEU A 301 1.78 5.26 -18.56
N PHE A 302 1.25 6.27 -17.86
CA PHE A 302 2.02 7.13 -16.97
C PHE A 302 1.13 7.97 -16.03
N ALA A 303 1.74 8.50 -14.96
CA ALA A 303 1.24 9.66 -14.23
C ALA A 303 1.56 10.95 -15.02
N GLY A 304 0.64 11.92 -15.04
CA GLY A 304 0.81 13.16 -15.82
C GLY A 304 1.78 14.17 -15.20
N SER A 305 1.98 14.10 -13.89
CA SER A 305 2.86 14.95 -13.09
C SER A 305 3.05 14.36 -11.69
N LEU A 306 4.00 14.90 -10.91
CA LEU A 306 4.21 14.48 -9.51
C LEU A 306 2.92 14.60 -8.69
N ARG A 307 2.25 15.75 -8.76
CA ARG A 307 0.97 15.99 -8.06
C ARG A 307 -0.11 15.00 -8.46
N SER A 308 -0.17 14.62 -9.74
CA SER A 308 -1.16 13.61 -10.19
C SER A 308 -0.85 12.21 -9.64
N GLY A 309 0.44 11.87 -9.49
CA GLY A 309 0.88 10.62 -8.88
C GLY A 309 0.57 10.58 -7.38
N GLN A 310 0.83 11.67 -6.66
CA GLN A 310 0.49 11.80 -5.24
C GLN A 310 -1.01 11.67 -4.99
N ARG A 311 -1.84 12.34 -5.79
CA ARG A 311 -3.31 12.21 -5.73
C ARG A 311 -3.78 10.78 -6.02
N ALA A 312 -3.16 10.11 -6.99
CA ALA A 312 -3.44 8.70 -7.27
C ALA A 312 -3.07 7.80 -6.08
N ALA A 313 -1.94 8.08 -5.43
CA ALA A 313 -1.50 7.36 -4.23
C ALA A 313 -2.44 7.54 -3.05
N ALA A 314 -2.96 8.76 -2.83
CA ALA A 314 -3.96 9.02 -1.80
C ALA A 314 -5.25 8.20 -2.02
N VAL A 315 -5.79 8.19 -3.25
CA VAL A 315 -7.00 7.42 -3.56
C VAL A 315 -6.74 5.91 -3.44
N MET A 316 -5.64 5.42 -4.00
CA MET A 316 -5.27 4.00 -3.93
C MET A 316 -5.05 3.53 -2.49
N THR A 317 -4.50 4.37 -1.62
CA THR A 317 -4.30 4.07 -0.20
C THR A 317 -5.62 3.73 0.47
N LEU A 318 -6.63 4.58 0.27
CA LEU A 318 -7.95 4.40 0.85
C LEU A 318 -8.71 3.23 0.24
N ILE A 319 -8.62 3.03 -1.07
CA ILE A 319 -9.21 1.85 -1.75
C ILE A 319 -8.59 0.56 -1.23
N GLN A 320 -7.26 0.46 -1.18
CA GLN A 320 -6.60 -0.76 -0.76
C GLN A 320 -6.86 -1.05 0.72
N SER A 321 -6.80 -0.02 1.57
CA SER A 321 -7.09 -0.18 3.00
C SER A 321 -8.56 -0.56 3.23
N ALA A 322 -9.51 -0.03 2.46
CA ALA A 322 -10.90 -0.49 2.51
C ALA A 322 -11.04 -1.97 2.14
N LYS A 323 -10.39 -2.43 1.06
CA LYS A 323 -10.37 -3.85 0.66
C LYS A 323 -9.77 -4.75 1.74
N LEU A 324 -8.69 -4.31 2.38
CA LEU A 324 -8.05 -5.03 3.48
C LEU A 324 -8.97 -5.21 4.70
N ASN A 325 -9.84 -4.24 4.95
CA ASN A 325 -10.89 -4.31 5.98
C ASN A 325 -12.18 -4.99 5.49
N ARG A 326 -12.15 -5.61 4.30
CA ARG A 326 -13.30 -6.30 3.66
C ARG A 326 -14.49 -5.40 3.35
N HIS A 327 -14.26 -4.10 3.20
CA HIS A 327 -15.28 -3.16 2.76
C HIS A 327 -15.41 -3.15 1.24
N ASP A 328 -16.62 -2.90 0.75
CA ASP A 328 -16.84 -2.53 -0.65
C ASP A 328 -16.22 -1.14 -0.89
N PRO A 329 -15.23 -1.00 -1.81
CA PRO A 329 -14.55 0.28 -2.02
C PRO A 329 -15.49 1.40 -2.50
N TYR A 330 -16.54 1.05 -3.25
CA TYR A 330 -17.52 2.03 -3.70
C TYR A 330 -18.35 2.56 -2.55
N ALA A 331 -18.93 1.68 -1.72
CA ALA A 331 -19.71 2.07 -0.55
C ALA A 331 -18.89 2.93 0.42
N TYR A 332 -17.65 2.51 0.70
CA TYR A 332 -16.73 3.25 1.55
C TYR A 332 -16.41 4.64 0.99
N LEU A 333 -15.92 4.74 -0.26
CA LEU A 333 -15.57 6.04 -0.84
C LEU A 333 -16.80 6.94 -1.02
N LYS A 334 -17.97 6.39 -1.36
CA LYS A 334 -19.21 7.18 -1.46
C LYS A 334 -19.56 7.81 -0.12
N ASP A 335 -19.53 7.06 0.97
CA ASP A 335 -19.83 7.56 2.31
C ASP A 335 -18.80 8.60 2.76
N VAL A 336 -17.51 8.28 2.61
CA VAL A 336 -16.41 9.20 2.93
C VAL A 336 -16.57 10.51 2.15
N LEU A 337 -16.75 10.47 0.83
CA LEU A 337 -16.94 11.67 0.01
C LEU A 337 -18.26 12.40 0.32
N THR A 338 -19.22 11.76 0.97
CA THR A 338 -20.46 12.44 1.42
C THR A 338 -20.23 13.18 2.73
N ARG A 339 -19.49 12.58 3.67
CA ARG A 339 -19.30 13.09 5.04
C ARG A 339 -18.13 14.05 5.17
N LEU A 340 -17.09 13.86 4.37
CA LEU A 340 -15.83 14.59 4.48
C LEU A 340 -15.96 16.13 4.46
N PRO A 341 -16.84 16.75 3.63
CA PRO A 341 -17.01 18.21 3.63
C PRO A 341 -17.52 18.81 4.95
N THR A 342 -18.14 18.00 5.82
CA THR A 342 -18.68 18.42 7.11
C THR A 342 -18.02 17.69 8.29
N GLN A 343 -17.07 16.78 8.04
CA GLN A 343 -16.37 16.04 9.08
C GLN A 343 -15.46 17.01 9.86
N LYS A 344 -15.56 16.98 11.19
CA LYS A 344 -14.66 17.75 12.04
C LYS A 344 -13.26 17.15 11.97
N ASN A 345 -12.22 17.99 11.91
CA ASN A 345 -10.83 17.53 11.83
C ASN A 345 -10.45 16.58 12.99
N ASN A 346 -10.93 16.84 14.21
CA ASN A 346 -10.67 15.99 15.38
C ASN A 346 -11.45 14.68 15.40
N ALA A 347 -12.33 14.45 14.42
CA ALA A 347 -13.12 13.24 14.25
C ALA A 347 -12.81 12.55 12.91
N ILE A 348 -11.74 12.95 12.21
CA ILE A 348 -11.38 12.37 10.90
C ILE A 348 -11.14 10.85 10.99
N ASP A 349 -10.70 10.38 12.14
CA ASP A 349 -10.40 8.97 12.41
C ASP A 349 -11.62 8.05 12.33
N GLU A 350 -12.83 8.59 12.50
CA GLU A 350 -14.10 7.85 12.31
C GLU A 350 -14.31 7.41 10.86
N LEU A 351 -13.67 8.11 9.91
CA LEU A 351 -13.72 7.80 8.49
C LEU A 351 -12.61 6.84 8.06
N LEU A 352 -11.67 6.48 8.93
CA LEU A 352 -10.59 5.57 8.57
C LEU A 352 -11.14 4.17 8.28
N PRO A 353 -10.55 3.42 7.32
CA PRO A 353 -11.10 2.14 6.89
C PRO A 353 -11.35 1.12 8.01
N HIS A 354 -10.54 1.11 9.06
CA HIS A 354 -10.67 0.18 10.19
C HIS A 354 -11.73 0.61 11.22
N ASN A 355 -12.07 1.90 11.28
CA ASN A 355 -13.11 2.46 12.15
C ASN A 355 -14.43 2.69 11.42
N TRP A 356 -14.41 2.63 10.09
CA TRP A 356 -15.54 2.99 9.26
C TRP A 356 -16.73 2.07 9.51
N LYS A 357 -17.86 2.70 9.78
CA LYS A 357 -19.17 2.08 9.85
C LYS A 357 -20.05 2.73 8.77
N PRO A 358 -20.75 1.94 7.94
CA PRO A 358 -21.67 2.50 6.96
C PRO A 358 -22.69 3.40 7.65
N ALA A 359 -22.98 4.55 7.05
CA ALA A 359 -24.10 5.35 7.51
C ALA A 359 -25.38 4.50 7.48
N ILE A 360 -26.08 4.43 8.61
CA ILE A 360 -27.40 3.78 8.66
C ILE A 360 -28.30 4.60 7.74
N PRO A 361 -28.93 3.99 6.72
CA PRO A 361 -29.88 4.72 5.89
C PRO A 361 -30.96 5.29 6.82
N ASN A 362 -31.16 6.60 6.81
CA ASN A 362 -32.34 7.17 7.43
C ASN A 362 -33.55 6.46 6.80
N LYS A 363 -34.35 5.79 7.64
CA LYS A 363 -35.67 5.31 7.21
C LYS A 363 -36.43 6.57 6.78
N VAL A 364 -36.56 6.73 5.47
CA VAL A 364 -37.35 7.80 4.85
C VAL A 364 -38.82 7.60 5.20
#